data_AF-D9VKF2-F1
#
_entry.id   AF-D9VKF2-F1
#
_cell.length_a   1.000
_cell.length_b   1.000
_cell.length_c   1.000
_cell.angle_alpha   90.00
_cell.angle_beta   90.00
_cell.angle_gamma   90.00
#
_symmetry.space_group_name_H-M   'P 1'
#
loop_
_entity.id
_entity.type
_entity.pdbx_description
1 polymer ?
#
loop_
_entity_poly.entity_id
_entity_poly.type
_entity_poly.pdbx_seq_one_letter_code
_entity_poly.pdbx_strand_id
1 'polypeptide(L)'
;MYERSSVAELAESLRSELDRYPIGGKLPSSRAMVERYRVSPVTVSRALAQLAAEGLVVTRPGAGAFRAHPRTSGPAPGDTSWQEVALSAEGAGDVVPRSVDASGVANSLAVPPAGVIELNGGYLHPSLQPERAMAAALARAGRRPGAWGRPPMEGLP
;
A
#
# COMPACT_ATOMS: atom_id res chain seq x y z
N MET A 1 1.57 -6.34 -33.89
CA MET A 1 2.17 -6.38 -32.54
C MET A 1 3.35 -5.40 -32.44
N TYR A 2 3.13 -4.09 -32.67
CA TYR A 2 4.20 -3.06 -32.73
C TYR A 2 3.89 -1.79 -31.89
N GLU A 3 2.78 -1.77 -31.15
CA GLU A 3 2.23 -0.53 -30.59
C GLU A 3 2.73 -0.18 -29.17
N ARG A 4 3.36 -1.13 -28.45
CA ARG A 4 3.87 -0.89 -27.09
C ARG A 4 5.24 -0.21 -27.06
N SER A 5 6.12 -0.51 -28.02
CA SER A 5 7.46 0.08 -28.10
C SER A 5 7.40 1.58 -28.37
N SER A 6 6.57 2.00 -29.33
CA SER A 6 6.45 3.40 -29.75
C SER A 6 5.83 4.32 -28.69
N VAL A 7 4.89 3.81 -27.88
CA VAL A 7 4.30 4.59 -26.77
C VAL A 7 5.32 4.80 -25.65
N ALA A 8 6.03 3.73 -25.25
CA ALA A 8 7.02 3.80 -24.18
C ALA A 8 8.22 4.69 -24.57
N GLU A 9 8.72 4.57 -25.80
CA GLU A 9 9.80 5.41 -26.34
C GLU A 9 9.41 6.89 -26.40
N LEU A 10 8.18 7.19 -26.82
CA LEU A 10 7.66 8.56 -26.83
C LEU A 10 7.49 9.09 -25.40
N ALA A 11 6.98 8.28 -24.47
CA ALA A 11 6.83 8.67 -23.07
C ALA A 11 8.19 8.98 -22.43
N GLU A 12 9.21 8.17 -22.69
CA GLU A 12 10.59 8.40 -22.22
C GLU A 12 11.19 9.68 -22.80
N SER A 13 11.04 9.87 -24.12
CA SER A 13 11.50 11.08 -24.81
C SER A 13 10.84 12.32 -24.20
N LEU A 14 9.51 12.32 -24.07
CA LEU A 14 8.79 13.42 -23.44
C LEU A 14 9.19 13.63 -21.97
N ARG A 15 9.46 12.55 -21.22
CA ARG A 15 9.93 12.62 -19.82
C ARG A 15 11.27 13.34 -19.72
N SER A 16 12.23 12.99 -20.56
CA SER A 16 13.54 13.65 -20.61
C SER A 16 13.46 15.14 -20.98
N GLU A 17 12.44 15.50 -21.77
CA GLU A 17 12.24 16.86 -22.25
C GLU A 17 11.45 17.75 -21.27
N LEU A 18 10.79 17.17 -20.26
CA LEU A 18 9.93 17.90 -19.32
C LEU A 18 10.68 18.99 -18.55
N ASP A 19 11.97 18.77 -18.25
CA ASP A 19 12.78 19.73 -17.51
C ASP A 19 12.99 21.06 -18.23
N ARG A 20 12.80 21.09 -19.55
CA ARG A 20 12.91 22.30 -20.37
C ARG A 20 11.68 23.20 -20.28
N TYR A 21 10.57 22.71 -19.73
CA TYR A 21 9.35 23.50 -19.52
C TYR A 21 9.26 23.93 -18.05
N PRO A 22 8.85 25.17 -17.75
CA PRO A 22 8.60 25.57 -16.36
C PRO A 22 7.51 24.69 -15.75
N ILE A 23 7.51 24.56 -14.42
CA ILE A 23 6.42 23.90 -13.69
C ILE A 23 5.10 24.61 -14.00
N GLY A 24 4.05 23.85 -14.34
CA GLY A 24 2.78 24.41 -14.84
C GLY A 24 2.84 24.93 -16.28
N GLY A 25 4.00 24.89 -16.93
CA GLY A 25 4.20 25.31 -18.31
C GLY A 25 3.47 24.41 -19.31
N LYS A 26 2.98 25.02 -20.39
CA LYS A 26 2.25 24.33 -21.45
C LYS A 26 3.21 23.52 -22.34
N LEU A 27 2.90 22.24 -22.54
CA LEU A 27 3.62 21.39 -23.48
C LEU A 27 3.21 21.70 -24.93
N PRO A 28 4.00 21.29 -25.93
CA PRO A 28 3.60 21.32 -27.33
C PRO A 28 2.23 20.67 -27.55
N SER A 29 1.47 21.17 -28.53
CA SER A 29 0.15 20.59 -28.83
C SER A 29 0.30 19.16 -29.37
N SER A 30 -0.76 18.34 -29.25
CA SER A 30 -0.76 16.98 -29.80
C SER A 30 -0.43 16.97 -31.29
N ARG A 31 -0.87 17.98 -32.06
CA ARG A 31 -0.53 18.14 -33.48
C ARG A 31 0.97 18.38 -33.69
N ALA A 32 1.58 19.25 -32.89
CA ALA A 32 3.02 19.50 -32.96
C ALA A 32 3.84 18.26 -32.56
N MET A 33 3.37 17.47 -31.58
CA MET A 33 4.01 16.21 -31.21
C MET A 33 3.90 15.16 -32.31
N VAL A 34 2.74 15.03 -32.96
CA VAL A 34 2.54 14.14 -34.12
C VAL A 34 3.53 14.48 -35.23
N GLU A 35 3.67 15.75 -35.58
CA GLU A 35 4.58 16.20 -36.64
C GLU A 35 6.05 15.94 -36.27
N ARG A 36 6.45 16.33 -35.06
CA ARG A 36 7.84 16.23 -34.60
C ARG A 36 8.32 14.79 -34.44
N TYR A 37 7.49 13.95 -33.83
CA TYR A 37 7.86 12.57 -33.49
C TYR A 37 7.39 11.56 -34.55
N ARG A 38 6.65 12.00 -35.58
CA ARG A 38 6.11 11.17 -36.66
C ARG A 38 5.35 9.94 -36.17
N VAL A 39 4.59 10.12 -35.09
CA VAL A 39 3.74 9.07 -34.48
C VAL A 39 2.26 9.35 -34.69
N SER A 40 1.43 8.32 -34.54
CA SER A 40 -0.03 8.50 -34.63
C SER A 40 -0.58 9.36 -33.47
N PRO A 41 -1.68 10.10 -33.67
CA PRO A 41 -2.35 10.85 -32.59
C PRO A 41 -2.73 9.98 -31.38
N VAL A 42 -3.06 8.71 -31.62
CA VAL A 42 -3.37 7.73 -30.57
C VAL A 42 -2.14 7.43 -29.71
N THR A 43 -0.96 7.34 -30.31
CA THR A 43 0.31 7.12 -29.59
C THR A 43 0.63 8.32 -28.70
N VAL A 44 0.47 9.55 -29.22
CA VAL A 44 0.65 10.78 -28.43
C VAL A 44 -0.33 10.84 -27.26
N SER A 45 -1.61 10.55 -27.51
CA SER A 45 -2.65 10.51 -26.46
C SER A 45 -2.31 9.50 -25.37
N ARG A 46 -1.88 8.29 -25.75
CA ARG A 46 -1.45 7.23 -24.82
C ARG A 46 -0.22 7.62 -24.01
N ALA A 47 0.80 8.20 -24.65
CA ALA A 47 2.01 8.65 -23.95
C ALA A 47 1.70 9.78 -22.96
N LEU A 48 0.87 10.76 -23.33
CA LEU A 48 0.42 11.82 -22.43
C LEU A 48 -0.44 11.27 -21.27
N ALA A 49 -1.29 10.26 -21.53
CA ALA A 49 -2.07 9.60 -20.49
C ALA A 49 -1.15 8.85 -19.50
N GLN A 50 -0.09 8.20 -19.99
CA GLN A 50 0.91 7.56 -19.13
C GLN A 50 1.64 8.58 -18.24
N LEU A 51 2.13 9.69 -18.82
CA LEU A 51 2.77 10.76 -18.04
C LEU A 51 1.83 11.42 -17.03
N ALA A 52 0.54 11.49 -17.35
CA ALA A 52 -0.48 11.96 -16.42
C ALA A 52 -0.72 10.99 -15.25
N ALA A 53 -0.73 9.68 -15.53
CA ALA A 53 -0.82 8.64 -14.50
C ALA A 53 0.42 8.63 -13.57
N GLU A 54 1.61 8.92 -14.11
CA GLU A 54 2.84 9.11 -13.35
C GLU A 54 2.86 10.43 -12.55
N GLY A 55 1.90 11.33 -12.79
CA GLY A 55 1.79 12.64 -12.14
C GLY A 55 2.82 13.66 -12.63
N LEU A 56 3.36 13.46 -13.84
CA LEU A 56 4.35 14.35 -14.47
C LEU A 56 3.71 15.43 -15.35
N VAL A 57 2.49 15.17 -15.83
CA VAL A 57 1.72 16.06 -16.70
C VAL A 57 0.27 16.17 -16.21
N VAL A 58 -0.35 17.32 -16.38
CA VAL A 58 -1.79 17.54 -16.18
C VAL A 58 -2.41 17.89 -17.52
N THR A 59 -3.39 17.11 -17.97
CA THR A 59 -4.19 17.40 -19.16
C THR A 59 -5.43 18.19 -18.78
N ARG A 60 -5.69 19.28 -19.50
CA ARG A 60 -6.87 20.13 -19.31
C ARG A 60 -7.70 20.12 -20.60
N PRO A 61 -8.97 19.66 -20.57
CA PRO A 61 -9.84 19.65 -21.75
C PRO A 61 -9.84 21.01 -22.46
N GLY A 62 -9.63 21.03 -23.77
CA GLY A 62 -9.57 22.25 -24.59
C GLY A 62 -8.30 23.12 -24.43
N ALA A 63 -7.62 23.07 -23.28
CA ALA A 63 -6.46 23.92 -23.00
C ALA A 63 -5.10 23.26 -23.33
N GLY A 64 -5.03 21.92 -23.32
CA GLY A 64 -3.83 21.14 -23.67
C GLY A 64 -3.19 20.44 -22.47
N ALA A 65 -1.93 20.04 -22.62
CA ALA A 65 -1.14 19.36 -21.59
C ALA A 65 -0.14 20.32 -20.93
N PHE A 66 0.06 20.19 -19.62
CA PHE A 66 0.90 21.09 -18.82
C PHE A 66 1.82 20.28 -17.91
N ARG A 67 3.06 20.74 -17.67
CA ARG A 67 3.97 20.10 -16.72
C ARG A 67 3.34 20.13 -15.31
N ALA A 68 3.25 18.98 -14.67
CA ALA A 68 2.70 18.89 -13.31
C ALA A 68 3.63 19.57 -12.30
N HIS A 69 3.08 19.97 -11.16
CA HIS A 69 3.90 20.34 -10.02
C HIS A 69 4.49 19.05 -9.42
N PRO A 70 5.78 19.05 -9.05
CA PRO A 70 6.35 17.93 -8.32
C PRO A 70 5.44 17.61 -7.14
N ARG A 71 4.97 16.36 -7.06
CA ARG A 71 4.35 15.88 -5.82
C ARG A 71 5.41 16.05 -4.75
N THR A 72 5.09 16.77 -3.69
CA THR A 72 5.92 16.76 -2.48
C THR A 72 6.22 15.30 -2.19
N SER A 73 7.51 14.95 -2.13
CA SER A 73 7.91 13.61 -1.71
C SER A 73 7.17 13.33 -0.40
N GLY A 74 6.64 12.12 -0.28
CA GLY A 74 6.06 11.68 0.98
C GLY A 74 7.07 11.86 2.11
N PRO A 75 6.62 11.81 3.38
CA PRO A 75 7.54 11.89 4.52
C PRO A 75 8.71 10.92 4.29
N ALA A 76 9.92 11.37 4.65
CA ALA A 76 11.12 10.56 4.54
C ALA A 76 10.86 9.17 5.15
N PRO A 77 11.41 8.09 4.57
CA PRO A 77 11.32 6.77 5.18
C PRO A 77 11.79 6.88 6.65
N GLY A 78 10.98 6.33 7.56
CA GLY A 78 11.30 6.38 8.98
C GLY A 78 12.62 5.67 9.28
N ASP A 79 13.29 6.08 10.35
CA ASP A 79 14.51 5.43 10.82
C ASP A 79 14.20 3.98 11.25
N THR A 80 14.69 3.01 10.49
CA THR A 80 14.57 1.57 10.77
C THR A 80 15.85 0.97 11.35
N SER A 81 16.86 1.77 11.70
CA SER A 81 18.15 1.28 12.24
C SER A 81 18.00 0.48 13.53
N TRP A 82 16.96 0.77 14.34
CA TRP A 82 16.63 -0.02 15.52
C TRP A 82 16.27 -1.49 15.19
N GLN A 83 15.75 -1.76 13.99
CA GLN A 83 15.41 -3.13 13.56
C GLN A 83 16.67 -3.96 13.28
N GLU A 84 17.74 -3.33 12.80
CA GLU A 84 19.02 -4.01 12.59
C GLU A 84 19.60 -4.51 13.92
N VAL A 85 19.44 -3.73 15.01
CA VAL A 85 19.86 -4.16 16.36
C VAL A 85 19.01 -5.32 16.88
N ALA A 86 17.70 -5.32 16.59
CA ALA A 86 16.78 -6.36 17.04
C ALA A 86 16.86 -7.66 16.22
N LEU A 87 17.19 -7.58 14.92
CA LEU A 87 17.14 -8.71 13.97
C LEU A 87 18.52 -9.24 13.55
N SER A 88 19.61 -8.50 13.73
CA SER A 88 20.95 -8.99 13.32
C SER A 88 21.41 -10.14 14.21
N ALA A 89 21.62 -11.29 13.56
CA ALA A 89 22.16 -12.50 14.16
C ALA A 89 23.66 -12.40 14.51
N GLU A 90 24.39 -11.38 14.04
CA GLU A 90 25.81 -11.17 14.33
C GLU A 90 26.11 -9.65 14.43
N GLY A 91 26.96 -9.13 15.33
CA GLY A 91 27.90 -9.83 16.20
C GLY A 91 28.66 -8.90 17.16
N ALA A 92 29.87 -9.37 17.46
CA ALA A 92 31.03 -8.71 18.07
C ALA A 92 30.91 -8.18 19.52
N GLY A 93 31.42 -8.98 20.45
CA GLY A 93 32.18 -8.45 21.59
C GLY A 93 31.72 -8.90 22.97
N ASP A 94 30.41 -9.03 23.19
CA ASP A 94 29.88 -9.37 24.51
C ASP A 94 29.06 -10.67 24.48
N VAL A 95 29.53 -11.65 25.25
CA VAL A 95 28.97 -12.99 25.42
C VAL A 95 27.80 -12.92 26.41
N VAL A 96 26.80 -12.09 26.12
CA VAL A 96 25.48 -12.30 26.73
C VAL A 96 24.77 -13.30 25.83
N PRO A 97 24.35 -14.48 26.33
CA PRO A 97 23.52 -15.38 25.55
C PRO A 97 22.23 -14.65 25.17
N ARG A 98 22.15 -14.15 23.93
CA ARG A 98 20.91 -13.58 23.38
C ARG A 98 19.93 -14.67 22.93
N SER A 99 20.30 -15.94 23.07
CA SER A 99 19.37 -17.05 23.00
C SER A 99 18.50 -17.03 24.26
N VAL A 100 17.28 -16.52 24.12
CA VAL A 100 16.25 -16.68 25.15
C VAL A 100 15.82 -18.14 25.12
N ASP A 101 15.82 -18.80 26.29
CA ASP A 101 15.20 -20.11 26.41
C ASP A 101 13.69 -19.98 26.12
N ALA A 102 13.30 -20.38 24.91
CA ALA A 102 11.92 -20.32 24.46
C ALA A 102 11.09 -21.51 24.98
N SER A 103 11.66 -22.41 25.79
CA SER A 103 10.96 -23.60 26.30
C SER A 103 9.66 -23.26 27.03
N GLY A 104 9.66 -22.20 27.83
CA GLY A 104 8.45 -21.73 28.53
C GLY A 104 7.34 -21.27 27.59
N VAL A 105 7.70 -20.58 26.50
CA VAL A 105 6.76 -20.15 25.45
C VAL A 105 6.27 -21.36 24.66
N ALA A 106 7.17 -22.26 24.28
CA ALA A 106 6.83 -23.48 23.56
C ALA A 106 5.87 -24.36 24.38
N ASN A 107 6.08 -24.47 25.69
CA ASN A 107 5.18 -25.19 26.60
C ASN A 107 3.79 -24.54 26.68
N SER A 108 3.68 -23.21 26.57
CA SER A 108 2.38 -22.52 26.56
C SER A 108 1.58 -22.73 25.27
N LEU A 109 2.21 -23.26 24.22
CA LEU A 109 1.58 -23.58 22.93
C LEU A 109 1.21 -25.07 22.80
N ALA A 110 1.62 -25.91 23.76
CA ALA A 110 1.31 -27.32 23.74
C ALA A 110 -0.20 -27.53 23.98
N VAL A 111 -0.78 -28.54 23.33
CA VAL A 111 -2.18 -28.89 23.59
C VAL A 111 -2.28 -29.47 25.00
N PRO A 112 -3.13 -28.91 25.89
CA PRO A 112 -3.27 -29.43 27.23
C PRO A 112 -3.86 -30.85 27.22
N PRO A 113 -3.43 -31.73 28.14
CA PRO A 113 -4.03 -33.04 28.32
C PRO A 113 -5.54 -32.96 28.59
N ALA A 114 -6.28 -34.01 28.25
CA ALA A 114 -7.71 -34.07 28.48
C ALA A 114 -8.04 -33.83 29.96
N GLY A 115 -8.99 -32.91 30.22
CA GLY A 115 -9.44 -32.56 31.57
C GLY A 115 -8.64 -31.45 32.26
N VAL A 116 -7.60 -30.91 31.63
CA VAL A 116 -6.84 -29.75 32.14
C VAL A 116 -7.45 -28.46 31.59
N ILE A 117 -7.66 -27.48 32.47
CA ILE A 117 -8.06 -26.12 32.09
C ILE A 117 -6.82 -25.24 32.06
N GLU A 118 -6.44 -24.76 30.89
CA GLU A 118 -5.35 -23.79 30.73
C GLU A 118 -5.78 -22.38 31.11
N LEU A 119 -4.95 -21.72 31.93
CA LEU A 119 -5.17 -20.34 32.42
C LEU A 119 -4.22 -19.32 31.79
N ASN A 120 -3.32 -19.77 30.90
CA ASN A 120 -2.30 -18.94 30.25
C ASN A 120 -2.77 -18.31 28.91
N GLY A 121 -3.85 -18.80 28.32
CA GLY A 121 -4.32 -18.38 26.99
C GLY A 121 -5.07 -17.05 26.93
N GLY A 122 -5.32 -16.38 28.06
CA GLY A 122 -6.04 -15.10 28.13
C GLY A 122 -7.55 -15.16 27.81
N TYR A 123 -8.05 -16.34 27.41
CA TYR A 123 -9.46 -16.62 27.17
C TYR A 123 -9.97 -17.71 28.11
N LEU A 124 -11.28 -17.73 28.34
CA LEU A 124 -11.93 -18.81 29.10
C LEU A 124 -11.80 -20.14 28.35
N HIS A 125 -11.65 -21.25 29.08
CA HIS A 125 -11.72 -22.59 28.51
C HIS A 125 -13.03 -22.78 27.73
N PRO A 126 -13.05 -23.49 26.58
CA PRO A 126 -14.27 -23.62 25.75
C PRO A 126 -15.51 -24.09 26.52
N SER A 127 -15.36 -24.98 27.51
CA SER A 127 -16.49 -25.41 28.36
C SER A 127 -17.08 -24.32 29.26
N LEU A 128 -16.34 -23.24 29.49
CA LEU A 128 -16.75 -22.05 30.26
C LEU A 128 -17.21 -20.90 29.35
N GLN A 129 -17.02 -21.01 28.03
CA GLN A 129 -17.46 -19.99 27.09
C GLN A 129 -18.98 -20.10 26.86
N PRO A 130 -19.72 -18.98 26.87
CA PRO A 130 -21.15 -18.98 26.65
C PRO A 130 -21.50 -19.05 25.15
N GLU A 131 -20.97 -20.05 24.43
CA GLU A 131 -21.02 -20.14 22.96
C GLU A 131 -22.45 -20.02 22.41
N ARG A 132 -23.43 -20.68 23.06
CA ARG A 132 -24.85 -20.59 22.66
C ARG A 132 -25.42 -19.18 22.78
N ALA A 133 -25.11 -18.49 23.87
CA ALA A 133 -25.57 -17.12 24.08
C ALA A 133 -24.89 -16.15 23.10
N MET A 134 -23.60 -16.35 22.84
CA MET A 134 -22.83 -15.59 21.85
C MET A 134 -23.40 -15.77 20.44
N ALA A 135 -23.66 -17.00 20.01
CA ALA A 135 -24.27 -17.31 18.73
C ALA A 135 -25.66 -16.66 18.58
N ALA A 136 -26.48 -16.75 19.63
CA ALA A 136 -27.79 -16.10 19.64
C ALA A 136 -27.70 -14.56 19.58
N ALA A 137 -26.70 -13.96 20.22
CA ALA A 137 -26.45 -12.52 20.16
C ALA A 137 -26.01 -12.09 18.75
N LEU A 138 -25.02 -12.77 18.16
CA LEU A 138 -24.53 -12.49 16.81
C LEU A 138 -25.62 -12.65 15.75
N ALA A 139 -26.43 -13.71 15.84
CA ALA A 139 -27.53 -13.94 14.90
C ALA A 139 -28.61 -12.84 14.99
N ARG A 140 -28.84 -12.27 16.18
CA ARG A 140 -29.73 -11.11 16.33
C ARG A 140 -29.08 -9.83 15.80
N ALA A 141 -27.82 -9.59 16.10
CA ALA A 141 -27.08 -8.40 15.65
C ALA A 141 -27.03 -8.30 14.12
N GLY A 142 -26.73 -9.39 13.42
CA GLY A 142 -26.67 -9.42 11.95
C GLY A 142 -28.02 -9.21 11.25
N ARG A 143 -29.14 -9.40 11.96
CA ARG A 143 -30.50 -9.13 11.46
C ARG A 143 -30.95 -7.68 11.67
N ARG A 144 -30.17 -6.85 12.39
CA ARG A 144 -30.55 -5.45 12.67
C ARG A 144 -30.41 -4.60 11.40
N PRO A 145 -31.39 -3.73 11.08
CA PRO A 145 -31.22 -2.75 10.01
C PRO A 145 -29.96 -1.91 10.21
N GLY A 146 -29.17 -1.74 9.14
CA GLY A 146 -27.91 -1.00 9.18
C GLY A 146 -26.69 -1.79 9.69
N ALA A 147 -26.84 -3.07 10.08
CA ALA A 147 -25.72 -3.91 10.55
C ALA A 147 -24.59 -4.09 9.53
N TRP A 148 -24.91 -3.93 8.24
CA TRP A 148 -23.95 -4.06 7.13
C TRP A 148 -23.38 -2.73 6.65
N GLY A 149 -23.74 -1.61 7.30
CA GLY A 149 -23.18 -0.29 7.02
C GLY A 149 -21.82 -0.08 7.67
N ARG A 150 -21.09 0.95 7.22
CA ARG A 150 -19.83 1.34 7.87
C ARG A 150 -20.12 1.87 9.28
N PRO A 151 -19.55 1.28 10.35
CA PRO A 151 -19.74 1.80 11.70
C PRO A 151 -18.92 3.08 11.92
N PRO A 152 -19.29 3.90 12.92
CA PRO A 152 -18.47 5.02 13.38
C PRO A 152 -17.09 4.54 13.87
N MET A 153 -16.08 5.42 13.79
CA MET A 153 -14.69 5.07 14.11
C MET A 153 -14.48 4.87 15.62
N GLU A 154 -15.30 5.55 16.42
CA GLU A 154 -15.33 5.52 17.88
C GLU A 154 -16.04 4.28 18.46
N GLY A 155 -16.70 3.47 17.62
CA GLY A 155 -17.48 2.31 18.03
C GLY A 155 -18.97 2.60 18.18
N LEU A 156 -19.77 1.52 18.23
CA LEU A 156 -21.22 1.62 18.46
C LEU A 156 -21.47 1.86 19.96
N PRO A 157 -22.39 2.77 20.33
CA PRO A 157 -22.78 2.99 21.73
C PRO A 157 -23.48 1.78 22.35
#